data_AF-A0A2N1LVW7-F1
#
_entry.id   AF-A0A2N1LVW7-F1
#
_cell.length_a   1.000
_cell.length_b   1.000
_cell.length_c   1.000
_cell.angle_alpha   90.00
_cell.angle_beta   90.00
_cell.angle_gamma   90.00
#
_symmetry.space_group_name_H-M   'P 1'
#
loop_
_entity.id
_entity.type
_entity.pdbx_description
1 polymer ?
#
loop_
_entity_poly.entity_id
_entity_poly.type
_entity_poly.pdbx_seq_one_letter_code
_entity_poly.pdbx_strand_id
1 'polypeptide(L)'
;NLASRICKTQLPLLGLYPDELEFKKCFEVILEQEKLGYIKQYGSQWVHFYTGRIGPLCREVIKSHQYDKAKDVQAAMFDIFGEQNLSCINTSAKADDIQAFKNSNKIKEAFKCLFETDDDNILPYIEVIKKKAWGKKSITKRDMAFTLAVCEIMLNPRHPKISVGDDALRNRFNMYWVSI
;
A
#
# COMPACT_ATOMS: atom_id res chain seq x y z
N ASN A 1 6.60 21.71 -2.28
CA ASN A 1 6.05 22.04 -0.95
C ASN A 1 6.89 21.33 0.11
N LEU A 2 7.37 22.06 1.14
CA LEU A 2 8.16 21.56 2.25
C LEU A 2 7.53 20.33 2.94
N ALA A 3 6.22 20.41 3.25
CA ALA A 3 5.51 19.32 3.90
C ALA A 3 5.63 18.04 3.07
N SER A 4 5.33 18.10 1.77
CA SER A 4 5.43 16.95 0.86
C SER A 4 6.83 16.33 0.84
N ARG A 5 7.89 17.15 0.85
CA ARG A 5 9.28 16.64 0.92
C ARG A 5 9.51 15.89 2.23
N ILE A 6 9.16 16.50 3.37
CA ILE A 6 9.30 15.87 4.68
C ILE A 6 8.50 14.56 4.75
N CYS A 7 7.24 14.54 4.27
CA CYS A 7 6.43 13.32 4.25
C CYS A 7 7.14 12.22 3.41
N LYS A 8 7.72 12.56 2.25
CA LYS A 8 8.43 11.58 1.40
C LYS A 8 9.70 11.00 2.03
N THR A 9 10.43 11.79 2.82
CA THR A 9 11.65 11.34 3.50
C THR A 9 11.37 10.27 4.57
N GLN A 10 10.23 10.37 5.26
CA GLN A 10 9.88 9.44 6.35
C GLN A 10 9.11 8.19 5.91
N LEU A 11 8.46 8.22 4.73
CA LEU A 11 7.69 7.08 4.22
C LEU A 11 8.48 5.76 4.13
N PRO A 12 9.75 5.75 3.66
CA PRO A 12 10.56 4.53 3.67
C PRO A 12 10.85 3.96 5.06
N LEU A 13 10.78 4.78 6.11
CA LEU A 13 11.07 4.41 7.50
C LEU A 13 9.82 3.92 8.23
N LEU A 14 8.71 4.63 8.08
CA LEU A 14 7.47 4.36 8.81
C LEU A 14 6.56 3.35 8.07
N GLY A 15 6.82 3.11 6.78
CA GLY A 15 6.05 2.21 5.93
C GLY A 15 4.81 2.88 5.33
N LEU A 16 3.99 2.08 4.66
CA LEU A 16 2.85 2.57 3.87
C LEU A 16 1.66 3.02 4.72
N TYR A 17 1.44 2.43 5.90
CA TYR A 17 0.39 2.82 6.84
C TYR A 17 1.02 3.20 8.18
N PRO A 18 1.63 4.39 8.28
CA PRO A 18 2.28 4.82 9.51
C PRO A 18 1.25 5.15 10.59
N ASP A 19 1.62 4.96 11.86
CA ASP A 19 0.85 5.51 12.97
C ASP A 19 0.82 7.05 12.89
N GLU A 20 -0.34 7.66 13.11
CA GLU A 20 -0.50 9.10 12.92
C GLU A 20 0.32 9.90 13.94
N LEU A 21 0.43 9.42 15.18
CA LEU A 21 1.20 10.08 16.21
C LEU A 21 2.70 9.94 15.96
N GLU A 22 3.16 8.75 15.60
CA GLU A 22 4.55 8.49 15.22
C GLU A 22 4.95 9.33 14.00
N PHE A 23 4.12 9.35 12.97
CA PHE A 23 4.36 10.14 11.76
C PHE A 23 4.41 11.64 12.05
N LYS A 24 3.51 12.16 12.91
CA LYS A 24 3.55 13.56 13.34
C LYS A 24 4.84 13.88 14.09
N LYS A 25 5.27 13.02 15.01
CA LYS A 25 6.52 13.21 15.77
C LYS A 25 7.74 13.23 14.86
N CYS A 26 7.86 12.29 13.93
CA CYS A 26 8.96 12.26 12.96
C CYS A 26 8.94 13.50 12.05
N PHE A 27 7.75 13.90 11.60
CA PHE A 27 7.58 15.13 10.82
C PHE A 27 8.07 16.37 11.58
N GLU A 28 7.71 16.49 12.87
CA GLU A 28 8.13 17.61 13.73
C GLU A 28 9.65 17.68 13.90
N VAL A 29 10.30 16.52 14.12
CA VAL A 29 11.76 16.45 14.23
C VAL A 29 12.45 16.96 12.96
N ILE A 30 12.02 16.48 11.78
CA ILE A 30 12.61 16.90 10.50
C ILE A 30 12.30 18.38 10.23
N LEU A 31 11.07 18.83 10.53
CA LEU A 31 10.69 20.23 10.34
C LEU A 31 11.55 21.17 11.18
N GLU A 32 11.82 20.81 12.43
CA GLU A 32 12.64 21.63 13.33
C GLU A 32 14.12 21.63 12.92
N GLN A 33 14.61 20.54 12.33
CA GLN A 33 15.95 20.48 11.72
C GLN A 33 16.06 21.37 10.49
N GLU A 34 15.04 21.38 9.62
CA GLU A 34 15.04 22.18 8.39
C GLU A 34 14.65 23.65 8.62
N LYS A 35 13.86 23.92 9.66
CA LYS A 35 13.37 25.26 10.03
C LYS A 35 13.30 25.40 11.55
N LEU A 36 14.45 25.72 12.14
CA LEU A 36 14.59 25.94 13.57
C LEU A 36 13.63 27.02 14.09
N GLY A 37 12.97 26.72 15.19
CA GLY A 37 11.98 27.56 15.87
C GLY A 37 10.61 27.60 15.21
N TYR A 38 10.39 26.89 14.09
CA TYR A 38 9.11 26.98 13.36
C TYR A 38 7.94 26.48 14.20
N ILE A 39 8.08 25.35 14.88
CA ILE A 39 7.01 24.82 15.75
C ILE A 39 6.77 25.79 16.93
N LYS A 40 7.85 26.31 17.52
CA LYS A 40 7.80 27.22 18.66
C LYS A 40 7.05 28.53 18.32
N GLN A 41 7.14 29.02 17.08
CA GLN A 41 6.40 30.21 16.63
C GLN A 41 4.87 30.05 16.75
N TYR A 42 4.34 28.84 16.58
CA TYR A 42 2.91 28.56 16.73
C TYR A 42 2.50 28.24 18.17
N GLY A 43 3.45 27.88 19.04
CA GLY A 43 3.17 27.55 20.44
C GLY A 43 2.04 26.52 20.59
N SER A 44 1.03 26.84 21.41
CA SER A 44 -0.13 25.97 21.64
C SER A 44 -1.00 25.78 20.40
N GLN A 45 -0.95 26.68 19.41
CA GLN A 45 -1.72 26.57 18.16
C GLN A 45 -1.12 25.56 17.19
N TRP A 46 0.10 25.07 17.44
CA TRP A 46 0.79 24.14 16.54
C TRP A 46 -0.05 22.91 16.21
N VAL A 47 -0.69 22.30 17.20
CA VAL A 47 -1.51 21.10 17.00
C VAL A 47 -2.67 21.39 16.05
N HIS A 48 -3.38 22.50 16.26
CA HIS A 48 -4.48 22.92 15.39
C HIS A 48 -3.99 23.23 13.97
N PHE A 49 -2.86 23.94 13.83
CA PHE A 49 -2.27 24.26 12.54
C PHE A 49 -1.85 22.99 11.79
N TYR A 50 -1.18 22.05 12.48
CA TYR A 50 -0.80 20.77 11.90
C TYR A 50 -2.04 20.02 11.41
N THR A 51 -3.01 19.77 12.27
CA THR A 51 -4.21 18.99 11.94
C THR A 51 -5.04 19.64 10.82
N GLY A 52 -5.15 20.96 10.80
CA GLY A 52 -5.97 21.69 9.82
C GLY A 52 -5.29 21.96 8.49
N ARG A 53 -3.95 22.03 8.43
CA ARG A 53 -3.21 22.44 7.22
C ARG A 53 -2.20 21.40 6.74
N ILE A 54 -1.32 20.93 7.62
CA ILE A 54 -0.21 20.03 7.25
C ILE A 54 -0.68 18.58 7.13
N GLY A 55 -1.47 18.11 8.10
CA GLY A 55 -1.99 16.75 8.17
C GLY A 55 -2.70 16.30 6.88
N PRO A 56 -3.67 17.08 6.34
CA PRO A 56 -4.30 16.77 5.07
C PRO A 56 -3.30 16.62 3.92
N LEU A 57 -2.31 17.51 3.83
CA LEU A 57 -1.29 17.44 2.78
C LEU A 57 -0.42 16.19 2.91
N CYS A 58 -0.03 15.79 4.13
CA CYS A 58 0.70 14.55 4.31
C CYS A 58 -0.15 13.32 4.00
N ARG A 59 -1.45 13.31 4.34
CA ARG A 59 -2.35 12.22 3.97
C ARG A 59 -2.43 12.01 2.46
N GLU A 60 -2.53 13.10 1.68
CA GLU A 60 -2.51 13.00 0.21
C GLU A 60 -1.17 12.44 -0.32
N VAL A 61 -0.04 12.80 0.30
CA VAL A 61 1.27 12.26 -0.09
C VAL A 61 1.40 10.79 0.25
N ILE A 62 0.96 10.38 1.45
CA ILE A 62 0.93 8.97 1.88
C ILE A 62 0.05 8.16 0.91
N LYS A 63 -1.16 8.65 0.63
CA LYS A 63 -2.12 8.04 -0.30
C LYS A 63 -1.54 7.87 -1.70
N SER A 64 -0.93 8.92 -2.26
CA SER A 64 -0.25 8.85 -3.55
C SER A 64 0.83 7.77 -3.56
N HIS A 65 1.63 7.68 -2.49
CA HIS A 65 2.69 6.68 -2.39
C HIS A 65 2.16 5.25 -2.29
N GLN A 66 1.05 5.05 -1.55
CA GLN A 66 0.35 3.76 -1.49
C GLN A 66 -0.17 3.34 -2.87
N TYR A 67 -0.74 4.27 -3.64
CA TYR A 67 -1.19 3.97 -5.01
C TYR A 67 -0.06 3.58 -5.94
N ASP A 68 1.04 4.33 -5.91
CA ASP A 68 2.21 4.01 -6.75
C ASP A 68 2.76 2.63 -6.38
N LYS A 69 2.86 2.33 -5.08
CA LYS A 69 3.31 1.02 -4.62
C LYS A 69 2.32 -0.11 -4.96
N ALA A 70 1.01 0.15 -4.91
CA ALA A 70 0.01 -0.82 -5.34
C ALA A 70 0.13 -1.13 -6.84
N LYS A 71 0.45 -0.14 -7.69
CA LYS A 71 0.75 -0.37 -9.11
C LYS A 71 1.98 -1.23 -9.32
N ASP A 72 3.05 -1.01 -8.55
CA ASP A 72 4.25 -1.86 -8.62
C ASP A 72 3.95 -3.31 -8.22
N VAL A 73 3.14 -3.51 -7.18
CA VAL A 73 2.68 -4.86 -6.76
C VAL A 73 1.82 -5.50 -7.83
N GLN A 74 0.89 -4.75 -8.43
CA GLN A 74 0.06 -5.24 -9.53
C GLN A 74 0.93 -5.68 -10.71
N ALA A 75 1.88 -4.85 -11.14
CA ALA A 75 2.80 -5.18 -12.23
C ALA A 75 3.61 -6.44 -11.91
N ALA A 76 4.17 -6.55 -10.71
CA ALA A 76 4.90 -7.74 -10.29
C ALA A 76 4.02 -9.00 -10.27
N MET A 77 2.78 -8.88 -9.79
CA MET A 77 1.79 -9.95 -9.79
C MET A 77 1.48 -10.41 -11.22
N PHE A 78 1.22 -9.48 -12.14
CA PHE A 78 0.98 -9.80 -13.55
C PHE A 78 2.19 -10.49 -14.19
N ASP A 79 3.40 -10.02 -13.89
CA ASP A 79 4.62 -10.66 -14.42
C ASP A 79 4.81 -12.09 -13.91
N ILE A 80 4.44 -12.37 -12.64
CA ILE A 80 4.65 -13.68 -12.01
C ILE A 80 3.58 -14.69 -12.43
N PHE A 81 2.32 -14.26 -12.52
CA PHE A 81 1.24 -15.11 -13.01
C PHE A 81 1.16 -15.13 -14.55
N GLY A 82 1.91 -14.25 -15.23
CA GLY A 82 2.41 -14.40 -16.59
C GLY A 82 1.84 -13.45 -17.65
N GLU A 83 2.68 -13.14 -18.64
CA GLU A 83 2.35 -12.48 -19.93
C GLU A 83 1.30 -13.25 -20.77
N GLN A 84 0.93 -14.49 -20.43
CA GLN A 84 -0.01 -15.31 -21.22
C GLN A 84 -1.33 -15.68 -20.52
N ASN A 85 -1.55 -15.29 -19.25
CA ASN A 85 -2.70 -15.80 -18.49
C ASN A 85 -3.56 -14.76 -17.77
N LEU A 86 -3.09 -13.53 -17.64
CA LEU A 86 -3.86 -12.46 -17.05
C LEU A 86 -4.00 -11.33 -18.07
N SER A 87 -5.11 -11.31 -18.82
CA SER A 87 -5.43 -10.15 -19.66
C SER A 87 -5.48 -8.91 -18.75
N CYS A 88 -4.59 -7.95 -18.97
CA CYS A 88 -4.58 -6.70 -18.21
C CYS A 88 -5.95 -6.04 -18.37
N ILE A 89 -6.71 -5.99 -17.28
CA ILE A 89 -8.02 -5.33 -17.25
C ILE A 89 -7.83 -3.91 -16.73
N ASN A 90 -8.36 -2.94 -17.46
CA ASN A 90 -8.28 -1.55 -17.05
C ASN A 90 -9.18 -1.32 -15.83
N THR A 91 -8.75 -0.48 -14.89
CA THR A 91 -9.57 0.03 -13.79
C THR A 91 -10.85 0.75 -14.24
N SER A 92 -10.94 1.18 -15.50
CA SER A 92 -12.15 1.75 -16.12
C SER A 92 -13.06 0.72 -16.81
N ALA A 93 -12.73 -0.58 -16.73
CA ALA A 93 -13.56 -1.64 -17.29
C ALA A 93 -14.96 -1.66 -16.64
N LYS A 94 -15.97 -2.11 -17.40
CA LYS A 94 -17.34 -2.18 -16.88
C LYS A 94 -17.43 -3.25 -15.79
N ALA A 95 -18.42 -3.13 -14.92
CA ALA A 95 -18.63 -4.08 -13.83
C ALA A 95 -18.73 -5.53 -14.33
N ASP A 96 -19.41 -5.76 -15.47
CA ASP A 96 -19.57 -7.07 -16.07
C ASP A 96 -18.23 -7.63 -16.59
N ASP A 97 -17.38 -6.79 -17.17
CA ASP A 97 -16.04 -7.17 -17.64
C ASP A 97 -15.13 -7.53 -16.45
N ILE A 98 -15.19 -6.75 -15.37
CA ILE A 98 -14.49 -7.02 -14.12
C ILE A 98 -14.93 -8.36 -13.52
N GLN A 99 -16.24 -8.60 -13.50
CA GLN A 99 -16.80 -9.83 -12.98
C GLN A 99 -16.41 -11.04 -13.83
N ALA A 100 -16.49 -10.93 -15.16
CA ALA A 100 -16.07 -11.98 -16.08
C ALA A 100 -14.58 -12.31 -15.93
N PHE A 101 -13.73 -11.28 -15.86
CA PHE A 101 -12.31 -11.41 -15.59
C PHE A 101 -12.07 -12.20 -14.29
N LYS A 102 -12.62 -11.73 -13.17
CA LYS A 102 -12.44 -12.37 -11.86
C LYS A 102 -13.01 -13.78 -11.77
N ASN A 103 -14.04 -14.08 -12.56
CA ASN A 103 -14.66 -15.39 -12.60
C ASN A 103 -13.96 -16.40 -13.52
N SER A 104 -12.98 -15.97 -14.31
CA SER A 104 -12.19 -16.86 -15.15
C SER A 104 -11.44 -17.89 -14.30
N ASN A 105 -11.25 -19.10 -14.85
CA ASN A 105 -10.53 -20.17 -14.16
C ASN A 105 -9.09 -19.74 -13.83
N LYS A 106 -8.42 -19.05 -14.76
CA LYS A 106 -7.07 -18.52 -14.58
C LYS A 106 -6.96 -17.59 -13.37
N ILE A 107 -7.90 -16.66 -13.19
CA ILE A 107 -7.90 -15.76 -12.02
C ILE A 107 -8.18 -16.52 -10.72
N LYS A 108 -9.12 -17.47 -10.75
CA LYS A 108 -9.42 -18.28 -9.57
C LYS A 108 -8.23 -19.16 -9.16
N GLU A 109 -7.48 -19.68 -10.11
CA GLU A 109 -6.24 -20.43 -9.85
C GLU A 109 -5.16 -19.51 -9.28
N ALA A 110 -4.89 -18.37 -9.91
CA ALA A 110 -3.95 -17.39 -9.39
C ALA A 110 -4.32 -16.89 -7.97
N PHE A 111 -5.62 -16.70 -7.71
CA PHE A 111 -6.13 -16.34 -6.39
C PHE A 111 -5.84 -17.40 -5.33
N LYS A 112 -6.00 -18.70 -5.67
CA LYS A 112 -5.68 -19.80 -4.74
C LYS A 112 -4.19 -19.83 -4.42
N CYS A 113 -3.33 -19.65 -5.42
CA CYS A 113 -1.87 -19.61 -5.25
C CYS A 113 -1.39 -18.53 -4.27
N LEU A 114 -2.16 -17.44 -4.07
CA LEU A 114 -1.80 -16.42 -3.07
C LEU A 114 -1.76 -16.95 -1.63
N PHE A 115 -2.50 -18.03 -1.34
CA PHE A 115 -2.67 -18.60 0.00
C PHE A 115 -2.08 -20.01 0.13
N GLU A 116 -1.44 -20.52 -0.92
CA GLU A 116 -0.66 -21.74 -0.83
C GLU A 116 0.57 -21.48 0.05
N THR A 117 0.84 -22.39 0.97
CA THR A 117 2.01 -22.35 1.84
C THR A 117 2.96 -23.49 1.54
N ASP A 118 4.26 -23.26 1.74
CA ASP A 118 5.25 -24.34 1.80
C ASP A 118 5.27 -25.00 3.19
N ASP A 119 6.20 -25.96 3.37
CA ASP A 119 6.38 -26.71 4.61
C ASP A 119 6.71 -25.83 5.82
N ASP A 120 7.23 -24.62 5.59
CA ASP A 120 7.59 -23.63 6.61
C ASP A 120 6.44 -22.63 6.90
N ASN A 121 5.24 -22.85 6.35
CA ASN A 121 4.09 -21.93 6.39
C ASN A 121 4.36 -20.57 5.74
N ILE A 122 5.29 -20.50 4.78
CA ILE A 122 5.59 -19.28 4.02
C ILE A 122 4.66 -19.21 2.80
N LEU A 123 4.28 -17.99 2.38
CA LEU A 123 3.51 -17.75 1.16
C LEU A 123 4.46 -17.51 -0.04
N PRO A 124 4.91 -18.55 -0.78
CA PRO A 124 5.95 -18.43 -1.80
C PRO A 124 5.60 -17.43 -2.91
N TYR A 125 4.34 -17.43 -3.39
CA TYR A 125 3.91 -16.48 -4.42
C TYR A 125 3.98 -15.04 -3.93
N ILE A 126 3.51 -14.78 -2.71
CA ILE A 126 3.59 -13.44 -2.11
C ILE A 126 5.04 -13.03 -1.90
N GLU A 127 5.92 -13.93 -1.48
CA GLU A 127 7.36 -13.66 -1.35
C GLU A 127 7.98 -13.20 -2.67
N VAL A 128 7.71 -13.91 -3.77
CA VAL A 128 8.27 -13.56 -5.09
C VAL A 128 7.68 -12.25 -5.62
N ILE A 129 6.37 -12.03 -5.50
CA ILE A 129 5.70 -10.77 -5.91
C ILE A 129 6.27 -9.60 -5.13
N LYS A 130 6.38 -9.76 -3.82
CA LYS A 130 6.93 -8.76 -2.91
C LYS A 130 8.40 -8.46 -3.25
N LYS A 131 9.24 -9.48 -3.43
CA LYS A 131 10.65 -9.25 -3.81
C LYS A 131 10.77 -8.44 -5.09
N LYS A 132 9.91 -8.73 -6.08
CA LYS A 132 9.88 -8.04 -7.37
C LYS A 132 9.35 -6.60 -7.27
N ALA A 133 8.25 -6.37 -6.55
CA ALA A 133 7.62 -5.04 -6.45
C ALA A 133 8.38 -4.04 -5.57
N TRP A 134 9.14 -4.54 -4.58
CA TRP A 134 9.77 -3.69 -3.58
C TRP A 134 11.27 -3.48 -3.84
N GLY A 135 11.95 -4.43 -4.49
CA GLY A 135 13.37 -4.30 -4.88
C GLY A 135 14.36 -4.13 -3.72
N LYS A 136 13.96 -4.43 -2.48
CA LYS A 136 14.79 -4.26 -1.26
C LYS A 136 15.37 -5.60 -0.78
N LYS A 137 16.55 -5.54 -0.15
CA LYS A 137 17.25 -6.70 0.45
C LYS A 137 16.61 -7.18 1.76
N SER A 138 16.06 -6.27 2.57
CA SER A 138 15.30 -6.60 3.78
C SER A 138 13.83 -6.32 3.52
N ILE A 139 12.98 -7.26 3.92
CA ILE A 139 11.55 -7.19 3.66
C ILE A 139 10.79 -7.36 4.96
N THR A 140 9.81 -6.49 5.22
CA THR A 140 9.08 -6.45 6.48
C THR A 140 7.76 -7.22 6.40
N LYS A 141 7.21 -7.61 7.56
CA LYS A 141 5.84 -8.16 7.67
C LYS A 141 4.77 -7.19 7.14
N ARG A 142 4.99 -5.86 7.26
CA ARG A 142 4.10 -4.85 6.70
C ARG A 142 4.09 -4.89 5.16
N ASP A 143 5.25 -5.04 4.54
CA ASP A 143 5.35 -5.14 3.07
C ASP A 143 4.64 -6.41 2.56
N MET A 144 4.73 -7.52 3.30
CA MET A 144 4.00 -8.75 3.01
C MET A 144 2.48 -8.55 3.12
N ALA A 145 1.99 -8.01 4.25
CA ALA A 145 0.57 -7.73 4.46
C ALA A 145 0.01 -6.80 3.37
N PHE A 146 0.76 -5.79 2.96
CA PHE A 146 0.37 -4.88 1.89
C PHE A 146 0.32 -5.59 0.53
N THR A 147 1.35 -6.39 0.21
CA THR A 147 1.42 -7.15 -1.04
C THR A 147 0.24 -8.10 -1.16
N LEU A 148 -0.07 -8.84 -0.08
CA LEU A 148 -1.20 -9.76 -0.03
C LEU A 148 -2.53 -9.01 -0.17
N ALA A 149 -2.70 -7.87 0.51
CA ALA A 149 -3.91 -7.05 0.40
C ALA A 149 -4.18 -6.58 -1.03
N VAL A 150 -3.15 -6.10 -1.74
CA VAL A 150 -3.29 -5.68 -3.15
C VAL A 150 -3.64 -6.86 -4.04
N CYS A 151 -2.92 -7.98 -3.92
CA CYS A 151 -3.18 -9.18 -4.73
C CYS A 151 -4.58 -9.74 -4.49
N GLU A 152 -5.03 -9.77 -3.24
CA GLU A 152 -6.38 -10.23 -2.90
C GLU A 152 -7.45 -9.33 -3.52
N ILE A 153 -7.34 -8.00 -3.40
CA ILE A 153 -8.31 -7.07 -3.99
C ILE A 153 -8.42 -7.28 -5.50
N MET A 154 -7.29 -7.51 -6.17
CA MET A 154 -7.22 -7.72 -7.62
C MET A 154 -7.87 -9.04 -8.04
N LEU A 155 -7.52 -10.14 -7.37
CA LEU A 155 -7.87 -11.49 -7.83
C LEU A 155 -9.14 -12.07 -7.17
N ASN A 156 -9.59 -11.53 -6.04
CA ASN A 156 -10.72 -12.09 -5.30
C ASN A 156 -12.04 -11.94 -6.08
N PRO A 157 -12.72 -13.03 -6.46
CA PRO A 157 -13.97 -12.98 -7.21
C PRO A 157 -15.15 -12.43 -6.41
N ARG A 158 -15.06 -12.41 -5.08
CA ARG A 158 -16.06 -11.81 -4.18
C ARG A 158 -15.89 -10.30 -4.02
N HIS A 159 -14.78 -9.73 -4.50
CA HIS A 159 -14.55 -8.29 -4.45
C HIS A 159 -14.96 -7.65 -5.78
N PRO A 160 -16.03 -6.82 -5.81
CA PRO A 160 -16.66 -6.37 -7.06
C PRO A 160 -15.83 -5.34 -7.84
N LYS A 161 -14.81 -4.75 -7.21
CA LYS A 161 -13.94 -3.74 -7.82
C LYS A 161 -12.51 -4.25 -7.99
N ILE A 162 -11.83 -3.75 -9.01
CA ILE A 162 -10.39 -3.91 -9.22
C ILE A 162 -9.64 -2.68 -8.70
N SER A 163 -10.33 -1.53 -8.64
CA SER A 163 -9.78 -0.32 -8.04
C SER A 163 -9.41 -0.59 -6.58
N VAL A 164 -8.14 -0.41 -6.27
CA VAL A 164 -7.59 -0.41 -4.91
C VAL A 164 -8.04 0.91 -4.25
N GLY A 165 -9.31 1.01 -3.88
CA GLY A 165 -9.78 2.16 -3.10
C GLY A 165 -9.10 2.17 -1.73
N ASP A 166 -8.74 3.35 -1.22
CA ASP A 166 -7.98 3.48 0.04
C ASP A 166 -8.57 2.67 1.19
N ASP A 167 -9.89 2.76 1.37
CA ASP A 167 -10.58 2.07 2.47
C ASP A 167 -10.53 0.55 2.30
N ALA A 168 -10.73 0.05 1.08
CA ALA A 168 -10.66 -1.39 0.80
C ALA A 168 -9.23 -1.91 1.04
N LEU A 169 -8.22 -1.19 0.56
CA LEU A 169 -6.83 -1.55 0.75
C LEU A 169 -6.43 -1.51 2.21
N ARG A 170 -6.80 -0.44 2.92
CA ARG A 170 -6.51 -0.28 4.35
C ARG A 170 -7.16 -1.38 5.19
N ASN A 171 -8.42 -1.71 4.91
CA ASN A 171 -9.13 -2.77 5.61
C ASN A 171 -8.46 -4.14 5.40
N ARG A 172 -8.10 -4.48 4.16
CA ARG A 172 -7.40 -5.74 3.87
C ARG A 172 -5.99 -5.77 4.46
N PHE A 173 -5.24 -4.68 4.35
CA PHE A 173 -3.94 -4.55 4.99
C PHE A 173 -4.04 -4.80 6.50
N ASN A 174 -4.99 -4.18 7.19
CA ASN A 174 -5.16 -4.34 8.64
C ASN A 174 -5.49 -5.79 9.03
N MET A 175 -6.33 -6.49 8.25
CA MET A 175 -6.64 -7.91 8.50
C MET A 175 -5.38 -8.77 8.47
N TYR A 176 -4.52 -8.57 7.47
CA TYR A 176 -3.29 -9.35 7.33
C TYR A 176 -2.20 -8.91 8.29
N TRP A 177 -2.09 -7.61 8.57
CA TRP A 177 -1.13 -7.09 9.53
C TRP A 177 -1.35 -7.63 10.94
N VAL A 178 -2.60 -7.86 11.35
CA VAL A 178 -2.92 -8.47 12.65
C VAL A 178 -2.67 -9.99 12.66
N SER A 179 -2.65 -10.62 11.49
CA SER A 179 -2.61 -12.09 11.36
C SER A 179 -1.23 -12.66 11.00
N ILE A 180 -0.24 -11.82 10.66
CA ILE A 180 1.13 -12.20 10.24
C ILE A 180 2.15 -11.75 11.31
#